data_AF-A0A7W4NXL5-F1
#
_entry.id   AF-A0A7W4NXL5-F1
#
_cell.length_a   1.000
_cell.length_b   1.000
_cell.length_c   1.000
_cell.angle_alpha   90.00
_cell.angle_beta   90.00
_cell.angle_gamma   90.00
#
_symmetry.space_group_name_H-M   'P 1'
#
loop_
_entity.id
_entity.type
_entity.pdbx_description
1 polymer ?
#
loop_
_entity_poly.entity_id
_entity_poly.type
_entity_poly.pdbx_seq_one_letter_code
_entity_poly.pdbx_strand_id
1 'polypeptide(L)'
;MADVTTVQVIANGPRHLVLRVTDVSDGTGLAAMKIVDAQSMAFAVGGQVPGVHLMVRRIAYDVHGMVARLQWEATEPVDLATLSGFGHLDFRRFQGIPNPKAAGATGSILLTTMGAGAGSAATIVLEMIKGVPQA
;
A
#
# COMPACT_ATOMS: atom_id res chain seq x y z
N MET A 1 -23.52 1.71 6.79
CA MET A 1 -22.65 0.54 7.04
C MET A 1 -21.26 1.06 6.85
N ALA A 2 -20.35 0.92 7.81
CA ALA A 2 -18.99 1.46 7.66
C ALA A 2 -18.29 0.95 6.40
N ASP A 3 -17.29 1.71 5.92
CA ASP A 3 -16.40 1.32 4.83
C ASP A 3 -15.92 -0.14 4.99
N VAL A 4 -16.01 -0.90 3.90
CA VAL A 4 -15.64 -2.33 3.87
C VAL A 4 -14.37 -2.50 3.08
N THR A 5 -13.25 -2.53 3.79
CA THR A 5 -11.94 -2.79 3.20
C THR A 5 -11.52 -4.24 3.38
N THR A 6 -11.07 -4.89 2.31
CA THR A 6 -10.52 -6.25 2.33
C THR A 6 -9.11 -6.25 1.76
N VAL A 7 -8.17 -6.85 2.49
CA VAL A 7 -6.79 -7.08 2.03
C VAL A 7 -6.60 -8.57 1.77
N GLN A 8 -6.19 -8.91 0.55
CA GLN A 8 -5.88 -10.26 0.13
C GLN A 8 -4.42 -10.36 -0.28
N VAL A 9 -3.68 -11.27 0.35
CA VAL A 9 -2.32 -11.61 -0.07
C VAL A 9 -2.41 -12.59 -1.24
N ILE A 10 -1.89 -12.19 -2.40
CA ILE A 10 -1.86 -13.02 -3.63
C ILE A 10 -0.59 -13.86 -3.65
N ALA A 11 0.55 -13.27 -3.30
CA ALA A 11 1.83 -13.96 -3.25
C ALA A 11 2.68 -13.41 -2.11
N ASN A 12 3.31 -14.31 -1.35
CA ASN A 12 4.16 -13.96 -0.22
C ASN A 12 5.43 -14.82 -0.26
N GLY A 13 6.29 -14.53 -1.23
CA GLY A 13 7.57 -15.21 -1.38
C GLY A 13 8.70 -14.59 -0.56
N PRO A 14 9.91 -15.17 -0.64
CA PRO A 14 11.11 -14.65 0.04
C PRO A 14 11.50 -13.24 -0.43
N ARG A 15 11.33 -12.95 -1.73
CA ARG A 15 11.66 -11.65 -2.33
C ARG A 15 10.46 -10.89 -2.87
N HIS A 16 9.38 -11.56 -3.24
CA HIS A 16 8.22 -10.96 -3.89
C HIS A 16 7.00 -10.97 -2.98
N LEU A 17 6.32 -9.83 -2.87
CA LEU A 17 5.06 -9.69 -2.14
C LEU A 17 4.04 -9.05 -3.08
N VAL A 18 2.89 -9.70 -3.26
CA VAL A 18 1.78 -9.18 -4.04
C VAL A 18 0.52 -9.25 -3.21
N LEU A 19 -0.21 -8.14 -3.14
CA LEU A 19 -1.49 -8.07 -2.46
C LEU A 19 -2.48 -7.24 -3.25
N ARG A 20 -3.76 -7.55 -3.03
CA ARG A 20 -4.90 -6.81 -3.53
C ARG A 20 -5.67 -6.23 -2.37
N VAL A 21 -6.05 -4.98 -2.49
CA VAL A 21 -6.95 -4.27 -1.59
C VAL A 21 -8.21 -3.94 -2.37
N THR A 22 -9.36 -4.19 -1.77
CA THR A 22 -10.65 -3.68 -2.25
C THR A 22 -11.30 -2.88 -1.15
N ASP A 23 -11.91 -1.77 -1.50
CA ASP A 23 -12.65 -0.91 -0.59
C ASP A 23 -13.97 -0.47 -1.21
N VAL A 24 -15.03 -0.45 -0.40
CA VAL A 24 -16.33 0.13 -0.74
C VAL A 24 -16.71 1.08 0.39
N SER A 25 -16.80 2.37 0.07
CA SER A 25 -17.04 3.42 1.05
C SER A 25 -18.53 3.70 1.26
N ASP A 26 -18.87 4.09 2.48
CA ASP A 26 -20.18 4.56 2.90
C ASP A 26 -20.32 6.09 2.84
N GLY A 27 -19.26 6.76 2.37
CA GLY A 27 -19.17 8.21 2.26
C GLY A 27 -18.43 8.89 3.42
N THR A 28 -17.98 8.13 4.42
CA THR A 28 -17.11 8.67 5.49
C THR A 28 -15.63 8.60 5.16
N GLY A 29 -15.25 7.64 4.30
CA GLY A 29 -13.88 7.44 3.85
C GLY A 29 -12.97 6.78 4.89
N LEU A 30 -11.82 6.31 4.42
CA LEU A 30 -10.75 5.73 5.22
C LEU A 30 -9.73 6.78 5.65
N ALA A 31 -9.31 6.72 6.90
CA ALA A 31 -8.22 7.49 7.46
C ALA A 31 -7.06 6.58 7.86
N ALA A 32 -5.96 6.60 7.09
CA ALA A 32 -4.69 5.95 7.42
C ALA A 32 -4.80 4.45 7.76
N MET A 33 -5.64 3.69 7.05
CA MET A 33 -5.78 2.26 7.27
C MET A 33 -4.52 1.51 6.81
N LYS A 34 -3.92 0.71 7.69
CA LYS A 34 -2.74 -0.10 7.36
C LYS A 34 -3.12 -1.29 6.47
N ILE A 35 -2.80 -1.18 5.18
CA ILE A 35 -3.07 -2.23 4.17
C ILE A 35 -1.88 -3.18 3.97
N VAL A 36 -0.68 -2.76 4.35
CA VAL A 36 0.53 -3.59 4.37
C VAL A 36 1.22 -3.37 5.71
N ASP A 37 1.24 -4.38 6.57
CA ASP A 37 1.98 -4.33 7.83
C ASP A 37 3.36 -4.96 7.68
N ALA A 38 4.37 -4.14 7.35
CA ALA A 38 5.73 -4.61 7.12
C ALA A 38 6.44 -5.13 8.37
N GLN A 39 5.87 -4.91 9.55
CA GLN A 39 6.35 -5.41 10.83
C GLN A 39 5.71 -6.75 11.21
N SER A 40 4.75 -7.23 10.41
CA SER A 40 4.07 -8.50 10.68
C SER A 40 4.96 -9.70 10.39
N MET A 41 4.97 -10.65 11.34
CA MET A 41 5.59 -11.96 11.14
C MET A 41 4.96 -12.74 9.99
N ALA A 42 3.75 -12.39 9.56
CA ALA A 42 3.11 -12.98 8.38
C ALA A 42 3.91 -12.73 7.09
N PHE A 43 4.71 -11.66 7.02
CA PHE A 43 5.54 -11.35 5.86
C PHE A 43 7.03 -11.64 6.08
N ALA A 44 7.40 -12.22 7.22
CA ALA A 44 8.79 -12.50 7.55
C ALA A 44 9.42 -13.52 6.60
N VAL A 45 10.73 -13.37 6.38
CA VAL A 45 11.55 -14.28 5.57
C VAL A 45 12.78 -14.62 6.40
N GLY A 46 12.99 -15.91 6.67
CA GLY A 46 14.10 -16.33 7.56
C GLY A 46 13.99 -15.76 8.98
N GLY A 47 12.76 -15.53 9.47
CA GLY A 47 12.53 -14.96 10.81
C GLY A 47 12.70 -13.43 10.90
N GLN A 48 13.02 -12.76 9.80
CA GLN A 48 13.15 -11.30 9.73
C GLN A 48 11.95 -10.70 9.00
N VAL A 49 11.30 -9.72 9.63
CA VAL A 49 10.21 -8.96 9.00
C VAL A 49 10.77 -8.06 7.90
N PRO A 50 9.99 -7.76 6.83
CA PRO A 50 10.45 -6.87 5.78
C PRO A 50 10.87 -5.49 6.29
N GLY A 51 10.09 -4.93 7.22
CA GLY A 51 10.24 -3.58 7.74
C GLY A 51 10.48 -2.54 6.66
N VAL A 52 11.45 -1.65 6.89
CA VAL A 52 11.82 -0.59 5.95
C VAL A 52 12.44 -1.12 4.65
N HIS A 53 12.71 -2.42 4.51
CA HIS A 53 13.33 -3.01 3.33
C HIS A 53 12.32 -3.42 2.25
N LEU A 54 11.10 -2.87 2.29
CA LEU A 54 10.12 -2.97 1.22
C LEU A 54 10.33 -1.90 0.15
N MET A 55 10.09 -2.30 -1.10
CA MET A 55 10.09 -1.40 -2.26
C MET A 55 8.91 -1.77 -3.17
N VAL A 56 8.15 -0.77 -3.59
CA VAL A 56 6.99 -0.92 -4.49
C VAL A 56 7.46 -0.87 -5.93
N ARG A 57 7.13 -1.90 -6.72
CA ARG A 57 7.55 -2.01 -8.13
C ARG A 57 6.43 -1.67 -9.10
N ARG A 58 5.20 -2.08 -8.79
CA ARG A 58 4.03 -1.81 -9.63
C ARG A 58 2.80 -1.57 -8.76
N ILE A 59 1.92 -0.72 -9.26
CA ILE A 59 0.59 -0.46 -8.70
C ILE A 59 -0.39 -0.59 -9.86
N ALA A 60 -1.34 -1.52 -9.79
CA ALA A 60 -2.49 -1.53 -10.67
C ALA A 60 -3.71 -1.09 -9.86
N TYR A 61 -4.54 -0.20 -10.39
CA TYR A 61 -5.62 0.37 -9.62
C TYR A 61 -6.85 0.66 -10.48
N ASP A 62 -8.00 0.65 -9.82
CA ASP A 62 -9.29 1.05 -10.33
C ASP A 62 -10.06 1.74 -9.19
N VAL A 63 -10.27 3.04 -9.29
CA VAL A 63 -10.80 3.90 -8.23
C VAL A 63 -11.91 4.78 -8.81
N HIS A 64 -13.10 4.68 -8.23
CA HIS A 64 -14.30 5.39 -8.66
C HIS A 64 -14.93 6.17 -7.51
N GLY A 65 -15.32 7.41 -7.78
CA GLY A 65 -16.04 8.26 -6.83
C GLY A 65 -15.22 8.72 -5.64
N MET A 66 -13.90 8.51 -5.64
CA MET A 66 -12.98 9.00 -4.59
C MET A 66 -11.54 9.09 -5.11
N VAL A 67 -10.65 9.60 -4.27
CA VAL A 67 -9.19 9.54 -4.48
C VAL A 67 -8.59 8.63 -3.42
N ALA A 68 -7.82 7.63 -3.84
CA ALA A 68 -7.09 6.75 -2.93
C ALA A 68 -5.63 7.20 -2.80
N ARG A 69 -5.19 7.50 -1.59
CA ARG A 69 -3.85 7.95 -1.26
C ARG A 69 -3.11 6.83 -0.52
N LEU A 70 -2.02 6.37 -1.12
CA LEU A 70 -1.10 5.42 -0.53
C LEU A 70 0.05 6.15 0.13
N GLN A 71 0.37 5.79 1.36
CA GLN A 71 1.39 6.46 2.16
C GLN A 71 2.27 5.45 2.87
N TRP A 72 3.55 5.76 3.03
CA TRP A 72 4.45 5.04 3.91
C TRP A 72 4.18 5.46 5.35
N GLU A 73 4.04 4.47 6.24
CA GLU A 73 3.89 4.71 7.68
C GLU A 73 5.20 5.18 8.29
N ALA A 74 5.14 6.35 8.92
CA ALA A 74 6.19 7.00 9.68
C ALA A 74 5.53 7.91 10.74
N THR A 75 6.31 8.65 11.55
CA THR A 75 5.75 9.63 12.50
C THR A 75 4.86 10.64 11.78
N GLU A 76 5.32 11.11 10.62
CA GLU A 76 4.54 11.87 9.65
C GLU A 76 4.42 11.02 8.37
N PRO A 77 3.22 10.52 7.99
CA PRO A 77 3.05 9.68 6.82
C PRO A 77 3.55 10.35 5.54
N VAL A 78 4.34 9.61 4.75
CA VAL A 78 4.94 10.14 3.51
C VAL A 78 4.21 9.56 2.30
N ASP A 79 3.84 10.43 1.35
CA ASP A 79 3.11 9.99 0.17
C ASP A 79 3.91 9.05 -0.73
N LEU A 80 3.30 7.92 -1.07
CA LEU A 80 3.80 6.98 -2.07
C LEU A 80 3.13 7.24 -3.41
N ALA A 81 1.79 7.30 -3.45
CA ALA A 81 1.03 7.53 -4.67
C ALA A 81 -0.37 8.06 -4.35
N THR A 82 -0.90 8.89 -5.25
CA THR A 82 -2.30 9.34 -5.23
C THR A 82 -2.99 8.81 -6.49
N LEU A 83 -4.07 8.06 -6.30
CA LEU A 83 -4.72 7.26 -7.34
C LEU A 83 -6.15 7.76 -7.57
N SER A 84 -6.50 7.99 -8.83
CA SER A 84 -7.84 8.34 -9.26
C SER A 84 -8.11 7.78 -10.66
N GLY A 85 -9.35 7.32 -10.91
CA GLY A 85 -9.69 6.57 -12.12
C GLY A 85 -9.04 5.20 -12.12
N PHE A 86 -8.65 4.70 -13.30
CA PHE A 86 -8.04 3.38 -13.47
C PHE A 86 -6.70 3.46 -14.18
N GLY A 87 -5.81 2.52 -13.89
CA GLY A 87 -4.51 2.49 -14.56
C GLY A 87 -3.51 1.54 -13.94
N HIS A 88 -2.27 1.68 -14.41
CA HIS A 88 -1.12 0.96 -13.90
C HIS A 88 0.09 1.90 -13.84
N LEU A 89 0.76 1.90 -12.69
CA LEU A 89 2.03 2.59 -12.48
C LEU A 89 3.13 1.54 -12.42
N ASP A 90 4.12 1.66 -13.31
CA ASP A 90 5.25 0.73 -13.39
C ASP A 90 6.57 1.45 -13.10
N PHE A 91 7.13 1.16 -11.93
CA PHE A 91 8.36 1.76 -11.43
C PHE A 91 9.59 0.87 -11.67
N ARG A 92 9.43 -0.29 -12.34
CA ARG A 92 10.53 -1.25 -12.53
C ARG A 92 11.72 -0.67 -13.29
N ARG A 93 11.50 0.34 -14.14
CA ARG A 93 12.57 1.07 -14.85
C ARG A 93 13.54 1.78 -13.91
N PHE A 94 13.10 2.13 -12.70
CA PHE A 94 13.90 2.80 -11.67
C PHE A 94 14.13 1.88 -10.46
N GLN A 95 14.09 0.56 -10.65
CA GLN A 95 14.12 -0.49 -9.63
C GLN A 95 12.85 -0.58 -8.77
N GLY A 96 12.26 0.56 -8.41
CA GLY A 96 11.00 0.70 -7.67
C GLY A 96 11.03 1.94 -6.78
N ILE A 97 9.96 2.16 -6.00
CA ILE A 97 9.88 3.21 -5.00
C ILE A 97 10.18 2.61 -3.62
N PRO A 98 11.34 2.91 -3.00
CA PRO A 98 11.66 2.43 -1.66
C PRO A 98 10.88 3.20 -0.60
N ASN A 99 10.78 2.63 0.60
CA ASN A 99 10.37 3.37 1.78
C ASN A 99 11.33 4.56 2.03
N PRO A 100 10.84 5.80 2.22
CA PRO A 100 11.69 6.94 2.54
C PRO A 100 12.37 6.78 3.90
N LYS A 101 13.54 7.42 4.05
CA LYS A 101 14.27 7.54 5.33
C LYS A 101 13.63 8.56 6.28
N ALA A 102 12.31 8.47 6.46
CA ALA A 102 11.56 9.33 7.37
C ALA A 102 11.76 8.88 8.83
N ALA A 103 11.64 9.82 9.77
CA ALA A 103 11.66 9.50 11.19
C ALA A 103 10.50 8.57 11.56
N GLY A 104 10.78 7.50 12.29
CA GLY A 104 9.77 6.52 12.71
C GLY A 104 9.24 5.63 11.57
N ALA A 105 9.89 5.59 10.41
CA ALA A 105 9.42 4.78 9.29
C ALA A 105 9.40 3.28 9.62
N THR A 106 8.26 2.63 9.40
CA THR A 106 8.08 1.19 9.65
C THR A 106 8.19 0.36 8.37
N GLY A 107 8.05 1.00 7.20
CA GLY A 107 7.93 0.34 5.90
C GLY A 107 6.53 -0.23 5.63
N SER A 108 5.58 -0.05 6.54
CA SER A 108 4.18 -0.36 6.29
C SER A 108 3.56 0.64 5.31
N ILE A 109 2.49 0.23 4.63
CA ILE A 109 1.75 1.08 3.70
C ILE A 109 0.34 1.31 4.24
N LEU A 110 -0.06 2.57 4.26
CA LEU A 110 -1.36 3.07 4.68
C LEU A 110 -2.20 3.44 3.45
N LEU A 111 -3.51 3.26 3.57
CA LEU A 111 -4.52 3.72 2.63
C LEU A 111 -5.39 4.78 3.30
N THR A 112 -5.46 5.94 2.68
CA THR A 112 -6.36 7.03 3.05
C THR A 112 -7.21 7.38 1.84
N THR A 113 -8.48 7.70 2.03
CA THR A 113 -9.34 8.15 0.93
C THR A 113 -9.71 9.63 1.11
N MET A 114 -9.84 10.36 0.02
CA MET A 114 -10.26 11.76 0.03
C MET A 114 -11.47 11.94 -0.89
N GLY A 115 -12.45 12.72 -0.43
CA GLY A 115 -13.67 13.00 -1.19
C GLY A 115 -14.52 11.76 -1.45
N ALA A 116 -14.55 10.81 -0.50
CA ALA A 116 -15.34 9.60 -0.65
C ALA A 116 -16.84 9.91 -0.59
N GLY A 117 -17.59 9.41 -1.58
CA GLY A 117 -19.04 9.37 -1.58
C GLY A 117 -19.52 7.97 -1.19
N ALA A 118 -20.81 7.86 -0.85
CA ALA A 118 -21.42 6.56 -0.62
C ALA A 118 -21.42 5.74 -1.93
N GLY A 119 -20.91 4.50 -1.86
CA GLY A 119 -20.76 3.62 -3.02
C GLY A 119 -19.49 3.86 -3.84
N SER A 120 -18.63 4.80 -3.44
CA SER A 120 -17.29 4.92 -4.00
C SER A 120 -16.50 3.65 -3.75
N ALA A 121 -15.68 3.23 -4.71
CA ALA A 121 -14.98 1.96 -4.63
C ALA A 121 -13.54 2.08 -5.12
N ALA A 122 -12.64 1.30 -4.52
CA ALA A 122 -11.26 1.17 -4.95
C ALA A 122 -10.85 -0.29 -5.02
N THR A 123 -10.14 -0.67 -6.08
CA THR A 123 -9.39 -1.92 -6.19
C THR A 123 -7.95 -1.56 -6.49
N ILE A 124 -7.01 -1.99 -5.65
CA ILE A 124 -5.59 -1.68 -5.78
C ILE A 124 -4.79 -2.97 -5.64
N VAL A 125 -3.90 -3.24 -6.58
CA VAL A 125 -2.92 -4.34 -6.52
C VAL A 125 -1.53 -3.75 -6.40
N LEU A 126 -0.82 -4.13 -5.33
CA LEU A 126 0.56 -3.73 -5.09
C LEU A 126 1.47 -4.91 -5.36
N GLU A 127 2.46 -4.70 -6.21
CA GLU A 127 3.60 -5.60 -6.36
C GLU A 127 4.84 -4.98 -5.71
N MET A 128 5.42 -5.70 -4.76
CA MET A 128 6.55 -5.24 -3.97
C MET A 128 7.67 -6.28 -3.93
N ILE A 129 8.85 -5.81 -3.56
CA ILE A 129 9.99 -6.66 -3.22
C ILE A 129 10.47 -6.41 -1.79
N LYS A 130 10.97 -7.47 -1.15
CA LYS A 130 11.50 -7.50 0.22
C LYS A 130 13.03 -7.52 0.22
N GLY A 131 13.62 -7.09 1.33
CA GLY A 131 15.07 -7.18 1.57
C GLY A 131 15.87 -6.25 0.66
N VAL A 132 15.32 -5.09 0.30
CA VAL A 132 16.05 -4.06 -0.44
C VAL A 132 16.87 -3.23 0.55
N PRO A 133 18.21 -3.12 0.37
CA PRO A 133 19.04 -2.23 1.18
C PRO A 133 18.57 -0.78 1.04
N GLN A 134 18.53 -0.06 2.15
CA GLN A 134 18.25 1.37 2.14
C GLN A 134 19.53 2.12 1.74
N ALA A 135 19.48 2.92 0.68
CA ALA A 135 20.60 3.74 0.20
C ALA A 135 20.75 4.98 1.06
#